data_AF-A0A1S3UWU4-F1
#
_entry.id   AF-A0A1S3UWU4-F1
#
_cell.length_a   1.000
_cell.length_b   1.000
_cell.length_c   1.000
_cell.angle_alpha   90.00
_cell.angle_beta   90.00
_cell.angle_gamma   90.00
#
_symmetry.space_group_name_H-M   'P 1'
#
loop_
_entity.id
_entity.type
_entity.pdbx_description
1 polymer ?
#
loop_
_entity_poly.entity_id
_entity_poly.type
_entity_poly.pdbx_seq_one_letter_code
_entity_poly.pdbx_strand_id
1 'polypeptide(L)'
;MDLFRVDLKSEIHLRFLLSSCSNLEWLGLCECYNLENITIENPFCQKLKYLNVSLCQQLKKLVLHNTSLETLEYKGREIELVFDAPRLTTFYSPVSDTSACHKKLWPILKLPTVLPQMETLILECSCFMGEVMKNRLSALTFPWLRHLEVIKVATVRQDLGWVAIILKTCPVLRRLDLHLRTYFCCTEDEVSESDWPEKFSHEDLKEVVITVRGHSSEIEIAIYLMRVAPALQKMIIEPTAKICSF
;
A
#
# COMPACT_ATOMS: atom_id res chain seq x y z
N MET A 1 -21.59 -3.47 -2.24
CA MET A 1 -22.45 -3.03 -1.13
C MET A 1 -21.57 -2.32 -0.14
N ASP A 2 -21.93 -1.09 0.24
CA ASP A 2 -21.13 -0.28 1.16
C ASP A 2 -21.95 0.04 2.41
N LEU A 3 -21.39 -0.26 3.57
CA LEU A 3 -21.96 0.07 4.87
C LEU A 3 -21.15 1.23 5.44
N PHE A 4 -21.82 2.37 5.64
CA PHE A 4 -21.20 3.58 6.17
C PHE A 4 -21.86 3.96 7.50
N ARG A 5 -21.06 4.10 8.56
CA ARG A 5 -21.53 4.49 9.90
C ARG A 5 -22.66 3.61 10.44
N VAL A 6 -22.62 2.32 10.12
CA VAL A 6 -23.60 1.33 10.59
C VAL A 6 -23.16 0.78 11.95
N ASP A 7 -24.09 0.77 12.90
CA ASP A 7 -23.94 0.05 14.16
C ASP A 7 -24.19 -1.44 13.94
N LEU A 8 -23.11 -2.21 13.82
CA LEU A 8 -23.18 -3.65 13.62
C LEU A 8 -23.21 -4.37 14.97
N LYS A 9 -24.21 -4.05 15.81
CA LYS A 9 -24.45 -4.61 17.15
C LYS A 9 -24.13 -6.11 17.21
N SER A 10 -22.88 -6.43 17.54
CA SER A 10 -22.25 -7.75 17.37
C SER A 10 -22.06 -8.24 15.92
N GLU A 11 -21.09 -9.12 15.76
CA GLU A 11 -20.69 -9.76 14.50
C GLU A 11 -21.80 -10.58 13.82
N ILE A 12 -22.89 -10.87 14.54
CA ILE A 12 -24.04 -11.65 14.06
C ILE A 12 -24.71 -10.97 12.86
N HIS A 13 -24.90 -9.65 12.90
CA HIS A 13 -25.55 -8.92 11.80
C HIS A 13 -24.74 -8.99 10.51
N LEU A 14 -23.41 -8.86 10.64
CA LEU A 14 -22.52 -9.00 9.49
C LEU A 14 -22.59 -10.43 8.94
N ARG A 15 -22.53 -11.47 9.79
CA ARG A 15 -22.65 -12.86 9.33
C ARG A 15 -23.98 -13.15 8.63
N PHE A 16 -25.09 -12.64 9.14
CA PHE A 16 -26.41 -12.81 8.52
C PHE A 16 -26.48 -12.13 7.14
N LEU A 17 -25.89 -10.94 7.03
CA LEU A 17 -25.82 -10.24 5.77
C LEU A 17 -24.97 -11.03 4.76
N LEU A 18 -23.78 -11.46 5.17
CA LEU A 18 -22.85 -12.23 4.33
C LEU A 18 -23.48 -13.56 3.87
N SER A 19 -24.24 -14.23 4.73
CA SER A 19 -24.92 -15.49 4.38
C SER A 19 -26.10 -15.29 3.42
N SER A 20 -26.73 -14.11 3.44
CA SER A 20 -27.88 -13.79 2.58
C SER A 20 -27.48 -13.31 1.18
N CYS A 21 -26.21 -12.95 0.97
CA CYS A 21 -25.74 -12.31 -0.25
C CYS A 21 -24.74 -13.19 -1.03
N SER A 22 -25.27 -14.20 -1.75
CA SER A 22 -24.45 -15.16 -2.52
C SER A 22 -23.77 -14.57 -3.77
N ASN A 23 -24.29 -13.46 -4.30
CA ASN A 23 -23.75 -12.80 -5.50
C ASN A 23 -22.92 -11.53 -5.20
N LEU A 24 -22.58 -11.28 -3.93
CA LEU A 24 -21.87 -10.07 -3.55
C LEU A 24 -20.42 -10.11 -4.07
N GLU A 25 -20.04 -9.18 -4.95
CA GLU A 25 -18.67 -9.07 -5.46
C GLU A 25 -17.82 -8.01 -4.74
N TRP A 26 -18.48 -7.05 -4.09
CA TRP A 26 -17.86 -5.92 -3.41
C TRP A 26 -18.50 -5.66 -2.05
N LEU A 27 -17.68 -5.54 -1.01
CA LEU A 27 -18.10 -5.15 0.34
C LEU A 27 -17.24 -4.01 0.86
N GLY A 28 -17.87 -2.89 1.22
CA GLY A 28 -17.23 -1.80 1.95
C GLY A 28 -17.78 -1.68 3.37
N LEU A 29 -16.89 -1.52 4.35
CA LEU A 29 -17.19 -1.28 5.76
C LEU A 29 -16.46 -0.01 6.20
N CYS A 30 -17.17 1.11 6.25
CA CYS A 30 -16.60 2.43 6.49
C CYS A 30 -17.18 3.04 7.77
N GLU A 31 -16.33 3.41 8.72
CA GLU A 31 -16.70 4.03 10.00
C GLU A 31 -17.79 3.23 10.78
N CYS A 32 -17.84 1.91 10.63
CA CYS A 32 -18.81 1.08 11.33
C CYS A 32 -18.45 0.92 12.82
N TYR A 33 -19.47 0.78 13.67
CA TYR A 33 -19.34 0.73 15.14
C TYR A 33 -19.76 -0.63 15.69
N ASN A 34 -19.32 -0.95 16.91
CA ASN A 34 -19.62 -2.21 17.62
C ASN A 34 -19.18 -3.47 16.87
N LEU A 35 -18.09 -3.35 16.10
CA LEU A 35 -17.48 -4.40 15.29
C LEU A 35 -16.04 -4.64 15.76
N GLU A 36 -15.84 -5.70 16.55
CA GLU A 36 -14.50 -6.04 17.07
C GLU A 36 -13.73 -7.01 16.18
N ASN A 37 -14.41 -7.96 15.55
CA ASN A 37 -13.78 -8.89 14.61
C ASN A 37 -14.60 -8.96 13.32
N ILE A 38 -13.90 -9.08 12.19
CA ILE A 38 -14.51 -9.39 10.90
C ILE A 38 -14.01 -10.77 10.51
N THR A 39 -14.95 -11.69 10.25
CA THR A 39 -14.65 -13.02 9.73
C THR A 39 -15.43 -13.22 8.44
N ILE A 40 -14.70 -13.39 7.34
CA ILE A 40 -15.25 -13.76 6.04
C ILE A 40 -14.72 -15.15 5.71
N GLU A 41 -15.60 -16.14 5.74
CA GLU A 41 -15.26 -17.54 5.57
C GLU A 41 -16.19 -18.21 4.55
N ASN A 42 -15.64 -19.14 3.77
CA ASN A 42 -16.44 -20.00 2.90
C ASN A 42 -17.45 -20.82 3.74
N PRO A 43 -18.67 -21.10 3.24
CA PRO A 43 -19.16 -20.86 1.87
C PRO A 43 -19.86 -19.51 1.68
N PHE A 44 -19.71 -18.55 2.59
CA PHE A 44 -20.36 -17.25 2.45
C PHE A 44 -19.60 -16.37 1.46
N CYS A 45 -20.35 -15.56 0.70
CA CYS A 45 -19.79 -14.59 -0.24
C CYS A 45 -18.73 -15.17 -1.21
N GLN A 46 -19.03 -16.32 -1.85
CA GLN A 46 -18.14 -17.02 -2.81
C GLN A 46 -17.81 -16.22 -4.08
N LYS A 47 -18.47 -15.07 -4.30
CA LYS A 47 -18.19 -14.17 -5.42
C LYS A 47 -17.50 -12.89 -4.99
N LEU A 48 -17.21 -12.72 -3.69
CA LEU A 48 -16.58 -11.50 -3.17
C LEU A 48 -15.17 -11.40 -3.72
N LYS A 49 -14.91 -10.35 -4.50
CA LYS A 49 -13.61 -10.05 -5.09
C LYS A 49 -12.93 -8.89 -4.38
N TYR A 50 -13.70 -7.98 -3.80
CA TYR A 50 -13.17 -6.76 -3.17
C TYR A 50 -13.73 -6.54 -1.77
N LEU A 51 -12.84 -6.24 -0.83
CA LEU A 51 -13.17 -5.84 0.52
C LEU A 51 -12.49 -4.49 0.86
N ASN A 52 -13.29 -3.48 1.23
CA ASN A 52 -12.82 -2.27 1.90
C ASN A 52 -13.18 -2.33 3.39
N VAL A 53 -12.20 -2.10 4.26
CA VAL A 53 -12.42 -1.86 5.69
C VAL A 53 -11.71 -0.57 6.08
N SER A 54 -12.49 0.46 6.40
CA SER A 54 -12.00 1.81 6.62
C SER A 54 -12.54 2.40 7.93
N LEU A 55 -11.63 2.89 8.78
CA LEU A 55 -11.91 3.67 9.99
C LEU A 55 -12.87 3.01 11.00
N CYS A 56 -12.98 1.68 10.99
CA CYS A 56 -13.69 0.90 12.01
C CYS A 56 -12.90 0.85 13.32
N GLN A 57 -13.07 1.87 14.17
CA GLN A 57 -12.18 2.16 15.31
C GLN A 57 -12.09 1.06 16.38
N GLN A 58 -13.11 0.19 16.48
CA GLN A 58 -13.15 -0.88 17.49
C GLN A 58 -12.60 -2.21 16.97
N LEU A 59 -12.30 -2.32 15.67
CA LEU A 59 -11.79 -3.54 15.06
C LEU A 59 -10.45 -3.94 15.67
N LYS A 60 -10.30 -5.22 15.99
CA LYS A 60 -9.10 -5.83 16.59
C LYS A 60 -8.55 -6.96 15.74
N LYS A 61 -9.39 -7.62 14.93
CA LYS A 61 -9.02 -8.78 14.12
C LYS A 61 -9.77 -8.82 12.79
N LEU A 62 -9.05 -9.21 11.73
CA LEU A 62 -9.60 -9.49 10.41
C LEU A 62 -9.19 -10.92 9.99
N VAL A 63 -10.18 -11.79 9.86
CA VAL A 63 -10.04 -13.19 9.43
C VAL A 63 -10.64 -13.36 8.04
N LEU A 64 -9.80 -13.77 7.08
CA LEU A 64 -10.21 -13.99 5.69
C LEU A 64 -9.89 -15.42 5.29
N HIS A 65 -10.91 -16.28 5.28
CA HIS A 65 -10.85 -17.65 4.78
C HIS A 65 -11.73 -17.77 3.53
N ASN A 66 -11.36 -17.06 2.47
CA ASN A 66 -12.20 -16.87 1.28
C ASN A 66 -11.40 -17.19 0.00
N THR A 67 -12.04 -17.92 -0.92
CA THR A 67 -11.36 -18.39 -2.14
C THR A 67 -11.51 -17.46 -3.34
N SER A 68 -12.39 -16.45 -3.28
CA SER A 68 -12.69 -15.55 -4.39
C SER A 68 -12.11 -14.14 -4.24
N LEU A 69 -11.72 -13.74 -3.03
CA LEU A 69 -11.27 -12.40 -2.72
C LEU A 69 -9.94 -12.11 -3.42
N GLU A 70 -9.90 -11.04 -4.20
CA GLU A 70 -8.76 -10.63 -5.04
C GLU A 70 -8.06 -9.39 -4.47
N THR A 71 -8.83 -8.49 -3.86
CA THR A 71 -8.35 -7.19 -3.38
C THR A 71 -8.84 -6.89 -1.97
N LEU A 72 -7.92 -6.40 -1.13
CA LEU A 72 -8.20 -5.88 0.21
C LEU A 72 -7.69 -4.44 0.31
N GLU A 73 -8.59 -3.54 0.68
CA GLU A 73 -8.28 -2.19 1.12
C GLU A 73 -8.49 -2.11 2.63
N TYR A 74 -7.44 -1.76 3.37
CA TYR A 74 -7.50 -1.59 4.81
C TYR A 74 -6.99 -0.22 5.23
N LYS A 75 -7.86 0.56 5.89
CA LYS A 75 -7.51 1.86 6.48
C LYS A 75 -7.93 1.87 7.94
N GLY A 76 -6.96 1.78 8.85
CA GLY A 76 -7.29 1.77 10.27
C GLY A 76 -6.07 1.58 11.16
N ARG A 77 -6.34 1.31 12.44
CA ARG A 77 -5.31 0.99 13.43
C ARG A 77 -4.71 -0.40 13.19
N GLU A 78 -3.64 -0.70 13.91
CA GLU A 78 -3.07 -2.05 13.95
C GLU A 78 -4.07 -3.08 14.47
N ILE A 79 -4.21 -4.20 13.77
CA ILE A 79 -5.11 -5.32 14.09
C ILE A 79 -4.41 -6.65 13.79
N GLU A 80 -4.93 -7.75 14.34
CA GLU A 80 -4.51 -9.09 13.95
C GLU A 80 -5.06 -9.42 12.54
N LEU A 81 -4.19 -9.89 11.64
CA LEU A 81 -4.56 -10.36 10.30
C LEU A 81 -4.35 -11.86 10.22
N VAL A 82 -5.40 -12.60 9.85
CA VAL A 82 -5.36 -14.05 9.66
C VAL A 82 -5.95 -14.37 8.30
N PHE A 83 -5.08 -14.69 7.33
CA PHE A 83 -5.48 -14.87 5.94
C PHE A 83 -5.21 -16.30 5.46
N ASP A 84 -6.25 -16.94 4.96
CA ASP A 84 -6.25 -18.09 4.06
C ASP A 84 -7.10 -17.70 2.84
N ALA A 85 -6.51 -16.83 2.01
CA ALA A 85 -7.16 -16.24 0.85
C ALA A 85 -6.22 -16.33 -0.37
N PRO A 86 -6.18 -17.48 -1.07
CA PRO A 86 -5.15 -17.76 -2.07
C PRO A 86 -5.23 -16.85 -3.31
N ARG A 87 -6.39 -16.25 -3.58
CA ARG A 87 -6.57 -15.31 -4.69
C ARG A 87 -6.36 -13.86 -4.29
N LEU A 88 -6.14 -13.57 -3.01
CA LEU A 88 -5.89 -12.22 -2.52
C LEU A 88 -4.47 -11.82 -2.92
N THR A 89 -4.36 -11.10 -4.02
CA THR A 89 -3.06 -10.70 -4.61
C THR A 89 -2.84 -9.20 -4.54
N THR A 90 -3.88 -8.42 -4.26
CA THR A 90 -3.81 -6.95 -4.22
C THR A 90 -4.13 -6.43 -2.82
N PHE A 91 -3.24 -5.61 -2.29
CA PHE A 91 -3.42 -4.97 -0.99
C PHE A 91 -3.22 -3.46 -1.07
N TYR A 92 -4.16 -2.70 -0.52
CA TYR A 92 -4.06 -1.26 -0.34
C TYR A 92 -4.07 -0.91 1.15
N SER A 93 -3.18 -0.02 1.57
CA SER A 93 -3.30 0.64 2.87
C SER A 93 -2.65 2.02 2.84
N PRO A 94 -3.26 3.03 3.49
CA PRO A 94 -2.51 4.20 3.89
C PRO A 94 -1.52 3.81 4.98
N VAL A 95 -0.36 4.44 4.96
CA VAL A 95 0.70 4.24 5.94
C VAL A 95 1.18 5.61 6.41
N SER A 96 1.08 5.82 7.71
CA SER A 96 1.43 7.06 8.38
C SER A 96 2.46 6.75 9.45
N ASP A 97 3.55 7.52 9.46
CA ASP A 97 4.60 7.44 10.47
C ASP A 97 4.45 8.49 11.58
N THR A 98 3.33 9.22 11.62
CA THR A 98 3.12 10.29 12.60
C THR A 98 3.34 9.79 14.03
N SER A 99 3.74 10.69 14.93
CA SER A 99 3.89 10.37 16.36
C SER A 99 2.61 9.75 16.95
N ALA A 100 1.44 10.17 16.45
CA ALA A 100 0.13 9.59 16.77
C ALA A 100 -0.02 8.13 16.31
N CYS A 101 0.71 7.70 15.28
CA CYS A 101 0.76 6.33 14.77
C CYS A 101 1.96 5.53 15.33
N HIS A 102 2.64 6.03 16.36
CA HIS A 102 3.79 5.38 17.01
C HIS A 102 4.94 5.00 16.07
N LYS A 103 5.07 5.65 14.91
CA LYS A 103 6.09 5.33 13.89
C LYS A 103 6.06 3.86 13.42
N LYS A 104 4.90 3.21 13.45
CA LYS A 104 4.77 1.80 13.04
C LYS A 104 4.46 1.72 11.53
N LEU A 105 5.27 0.99 10.78
CA LEU A 105 5.00 0.62 9.37
C LEU A 105 3.95 -0.50 9.25
N TRP A 106 3.00 -0.56 10.18
CA TRP A 106 1.88 -1.47 10.04
C TRP A 106 0.98 -0.99 8.90
N PRO A 107 0.47 -1.86 8.00
CA PRO A 107 0.57 -3.33 7.96
C PRO A 107 1.79 -3.89 7.21
N ILE A 108 2.59 -3.06 6.54
CA ILE A 108 3.67 -3.47 5.62
C ILE A 108 4.58 -4.54 6.22
N LEU A 109 5.01 -4.39 7.48
CA LEU A 109 5.93 -5.32 8.13
C LEU A 109 5.42 -6.76 8.23
N LYS A 110 4.11 -6.97 8.11
CA LYS A 110 3.48 -8.28 8.29
C LYS A 110 2.98 -8.89 7.00
N LEU A 111 2.77 -8.09 5.96
CA LEU A 111 2.33 -8.54 4.65
C LEU A 111 3.18 -9.69 4.07
N PRO A 112 4.53 -9.68 4.14
CA PRO A 112 5.33 -10.81 3.65
C PRO A 112 4.99 -12.15 4.32
N THR A 113 4.51 -12.12 5.56
CA THR A 113 4.17 -13.32 6.34
C THR A 113 2.70 -13.72 6.22
N VAL A 114 1.78 -12.74 6.20
CA VAL A 114 0.32 -13.02 6.17
C VAL A 114 -0.21 -13.12 4.74
N LEU A 115 0.48 -12.54 3.77
CA LEU A 115 0.08 -12.52 2.37
C LEU A 115 1.30 -12.73 1.45
N PRO A 116 2.01 -13.87 1.57
CA PRO A 116 3.24 -14.11 0.82
C PRO A 116 3.03 -14.09 -0.70
N GLN A 117 1.85 -14.47 -1.20
CA GLN A 117 1.48 -14.52 -2.62
C GLN A 117 1.10 -13.17 -3.23
N MET A 118 1.19 -12.06 -2.48
CA MET A 118 0.81 -10.73 -2.94
C MET A 118 1.59 -10.32 -4.19
N GLU A 119 0.87 -9.94 -5.25
CA GLU A 119 1.45 -9.48 -6.51
C GLU A 119 1.41 -7.96 -6.66
N THR A 120 0.43 -7.30 -6.04
CA THR A 120 0.23 -5.85 -6.12
C THR A 120 0.09 -5.23 -4.73
N LEU A 121 0.89 -4.20 -4.47
CA LEU A 121 0.86 -3.43 -3.23
C LEU A 121 0.67 -1.95 -3.57
N ILE A 122 -0.32 -1.32 -2.96
CA ILE A 122 -0.60 0.10 -3.12
C ILE A 122 -0.49 0.78 -1.75
N LEU A 123 0.38 1.77 -1.66
CA LEU A 123 0.68 2.47 -0.42
C LEU A 123 0.37 3.96 -0.55
N GLU A 124 -0.45 4.48 0.34
CA GLU A 124 -0.64 5.92 0.50
C GLU A 124 0.17 6.43 1.70
N CYS A 125 1.31 7.05 1.44
CA CYS A 125 2.28 7.47 2.44
C CYS A 125 2.06 8.95 2.83
N SER A 126 1.87 9.21 4.12
CA SER A 126 1.87 10.57 4.70
C SER A 126 3.15 10.82 5.51
N CYS A 127 3.89 11.89 5.17
CA CYS A 127 5.07 12.48 5.85
C CYS A 127 6.19 11.51 6.35
N PHE A 128 7.40 12.07 6.58
CA PHE A 128 8.69 11.52 7.09
C PHE A 128 9.13 10.05 6.85
N MET A 129 8.49 9.37 5.90
CA MET A 129 8.61 7.95 5.62
C MET A 129 10.04 7.47 5.26
N GLY A 130 10.92 8.38 4.83
CA GLY A 130 12.27 8.06 4.37
C GLY A 130 13.10 7.25 5.37
N GLU A 131 13.24 7.73 6.61
CA GLU A 131 14.04 7.04 7.64
C GLU A 131 13.40 5.73 8.12
N VAL A 132 12.07 5.72 8.27
CA VAL A 132 11.37 4.54 8.78
C VAL A 132 11.45 3.40 7.77
N MET A 133 11.20 3.71 6.49
CA MET A 133 11.36 2.72 5.40
C MET A 133 12.81 2.25 5.30
N LYS A 134 13.78 3.17 5.39
CA LYS A 134 15.21 2.82 5.33
C LYS A 134 15.62 1.79 6.38
N ASN A 135 15.17 1.99 7.62
CA ASN A 135 15.60 1.16 8.74
C ASN A 135 14.83 -0.14 8.92
N ARG A 136 13.59 -0.22 8.40
CA ARG A 136 12.67 -1.32 8.73
C ARG A 136 12.32 -2.21 7.54
N LEU A 137 12.38 -1.69 6.31
CA LEU A 137 12.12 -2.52 5.13
C LEU A 137 13.32 -3.37 4.72
N SER A 138 14.54 -2.96 5.05
CA SER A 138 15.77 -3.64 4.62
C SER A 138 15.85 -5.12 5.02
N ALA A 139 15.13 -5.53 6.06
CA ALA A 139 15.05 -6.92 6.53
C ALA A 139 13.89 -7.73 5.91
N LEU A 140 13.05 -7.11 5.07
CA LEU A 140 11.89 -7.74 4.45
C LEU A 140 12.20 -8.21 3.04
N THR A 141 11.44 -9.20 2.56
CA THR A 141 11.45 -9.61 1.17
C THR A 141 10.03 -9.88 0.72
N PHE A 142 9.65 -9.30 -0.42
CA PHE A 142 8.38 -9.52 -1.08
C PHE A 142 8.65 -10.36 -2.35
N PRO A 143 8.65 -11.70 -2.24
CA PRO A 143 9.17 -12.59 -3.28
C PRO A 143 8.31 -12.62 -4.55
N TRP A 144 7.04 -12.22 -4.47
CA TRP A 144 6.09 -12.31 -5.58
C TRP A 144 5.51 -10.95 -6.00
N LEU A 145 5.96 -9.86 -5.39
CA LEU A 145 5.44 -8.53 -5.68
C LEU A 145 5.93 -8.04 -7.05
N ARG A 146 4.98 -7.90 -7.98
CA ARG A 146 5.23 -7.51 -9.38
C ARG A 146 4.86 -6.06 -9.67
N HIS A 147 3.93 -5.50 -8.89
CA HIS A 147 3.51 -4.11 -9.02
C HIS A 147 3.48 -3.43 -7.66
N LEU A 148 4.19 -2.32 -7.56
CA LEU A 148 4.13 -1.42 -6.42
C LEU A 148 3.67 -0.04 -6.88
N GLU A 149 2.62 0.48 -6.24
CA GLU A 149 2.18 1.86 -6.39
C GLU A 149 2.38 2.60 -5.06
N VAL A 150 3.08 3.73 -5.09
CA VAL A 150 3.31 4.58 -3.93
C VAL A 150 2.77 5.97 -4.21
N ILE A 151 1.74 6.36 -3.48
CA ILE A 151 1.19 7.70 -3.44
C ILE A 151 1.79 8.40 -2.25
N LYS A 152 2.68 9.38 -2.48
CA LYS A 152 3.37 10.10 -1.41
C LYS A 152 3.07 11.58 -1.47
N VAL A 153 2.52 12.09 -0.37
CA VAL A 153 2.23 13.51 -0.20
C VAL A 153 3.15 14.08 0.87
N ALA A 154 3.88 15.13 0.50
CA ALA A 154 4.79 15.84 1.39
C ALA A 154 4.57 17.35 1.32
N THR A 155 4.82 18.03 2.43
CA THR A 155 4.84 19.48 2.49
C THR A 155 6.21 20.06 2.13
N VAL A 156 7.28 19.28 2.24
CA VAL A 156 8.69 19.70 2.03
C VAL A 156 9.44 18.73 1.10
N ARG A 157 10.71 19.04 0.77
CA ARG A 157 11.59 18.18 -0.05
C ARG A 157 11.57 16.73 0.45
N GLN A 158 11.45 15.80 -0.49
CA GLN A 158 11.34 14.38 -0.19
C GLN A 158 12.70 13.70 -0.29
N ASP A 159 13.07 12.97 0.76
CA ASP A 159 14.07 11.90 0.65
C ASP A 159 13.44 10.72 -0.09
N LEU A 160 14.04 10.36 -1.23
CA LEU A 160 13.62 9.27 -2.10
C LEU A 160 14.59 8.07 -2.07
N GLY A 161 15.61 8.10 -1.20
CA GLY A 161 16.57 6.99 -1.06
C GLY A 161 15.92 5.67 -0.59
N TRP A 162 14.73 5.72 0.00
CA TRP A 162 13.95 4.52 0.34
C TRP A 162 13.53 3.71 -0.90
N VAL A 163 13.44 4.32 -2.09
CA VAL A 163 13.07 3.61 -3.33
C VAL A 163 14.11 2.53 -3.65
N ALA A 164 15.40 2.83 -3.45
CA ALA A 164 16.48 1.87 -3.62
C ALA A 164 16.32 0.65 -2.70
N ILE A 165 15.86 0.86 -1.46
CA ILE A 165 15.63 -0.21 -0.49
C ILE A 165 14.44 -1.05 -0.90
N ILE A 166 13.35 -0.41 -1.33
CA ILE A 166 12.18 -1.12 -1.85
C ILE A 166 12.57 -2.04 -3.01
N LEU A 167 13.31 -1.52 -3.98
CA LEU A 167 13.78 -2.31 -5.13
C LEU A 167 14.59 -3.53 -4.68
N LYS A 168 15.46 -3.40 -3.67
CA LYS A 168 16.18 -4.54 -3.09
C LYS A 168 15.24 -5.54 -2.40
N THR A 169 14.18 -5.07 -1.76
CA THR A 169 13.21 -5.92 -1.05
C THR A 169 12.20 -6.61 -1.96
N CYS A 170 12.04 -6.13 -3.20
CA CYS A 170 11.05 -6.63 -4.16
C CYS A 170 11.76 -7.10 -5.46
N PRO A 171 12.53 -8.21 -5.43
CA PRO A 171 13.45 -8.56 -6.50
C PRO A 171 12.79 -8.87 -7.85
N VAL A 172 11.49 -9.23 -7.85
CA VAL A 172 10.71 -9.55 -9.06
C VAL A 172 9.77 -8.41 -9.48
N LEU A 173 9.98 -7.20 -8.93
CA LEU A 173 9.15 -6.04 -9.22
C LEU A 173 9.26 -5.68 -10.71
N ARG A 174 8.13 -5.71 -11.42
CA ARG A 174 8.06 -5.42 -12.86
C ARG A 174 7.60 -4.01 -13.16
N ARG A 175 6.75 -3.48 -12.28
CA ARG A 175 6.15 -2.16 -12.44
C ARG A 175 6.21 -1.35 -11.15
N LEU A 176 6.68 -0.12 -11.27
CA LEU A 176 6.75 0.84 -10.17
C LEU A 176 6.01 2.14 -10.54
N ASP A 177 4.97 2.47 -9.79
CA ASP A 177 4.20 3.70 -9.95
C ASP A 177 4.48 4.61 -8.74
N LEU A 178 5.12 5.75 -8.96
CA LEU A 178 5.46 6.76 -7.96
C LEU A 178 4.64 8.02 -8.18
N HIS A 179 3.62 8.23 -7.36
CA HIS A 179 2.79 9.44 -7.40
C HIS A 179 3.24 10.41 -6.29
N LEU A 180 4.17 11.29 -6.64
CA LEU A 180 4.82 12.22 -5.72
C LEU A 180 4.12 13.60 -5.78
N ARG A 181 3.68 14.09 -4.62
CA ARG A 181 3.11 15.43 -4.47
C ARG A 181 3.87 16.20 -3.40
N THR A 182 4.48 17.32 -3.78
CA THR A 182 5.18 18.23 -2.86
C THR A 182 4.51 19.60 -2.89
N TYR A 183 4.08 20.13 -1.74
CA TYR A 183 3.26 21.35 -1.67
C TYR A 183 4.03 22.66 -1.42
N PHE A 184 5.13 22.64 -0.65
CA PHE A 184 5.95 23.84 -0.41
C PHE A 184 7.40 23.60 -0.84
N CYS A 185 7.91 24.50 -1.68
CA CYS A 185 9.31 24.61 -2.06
C CYS A 185 9.92 25.82 -1.35
N CYS A 186 10.00 25.78 -0.02
CA CYS A 186 10.58 26.87 0.75
C CYS A 186 11.81 26.36 1.50
N THR A 187 12.94 26.30 0.81
CA THR A 187 14.26 26.81 1.23
C THR A 187 15.28 26.51 0.14
N GLU A 188 16.18 27.45 -0.10
CA GLU A 188 17.42 27.31 -0.86
C GLU A 188 18.41 26.41 -0.08
N ASP A 189 17.95 25.26 0.41
CA ASP A 189 18.84 24.30 1.03
C ASP A 189 19.62 23.65 -0.11
N GLU A 190 20.91 23.98 -0.13
CA GLU A 190 21.92 23.44 -1.02
C GLU A 190 21.62 21.98 -1.33
N VAL A 191 21.70 21.65 -2.61
CA VAL A 191 21.54 20.29 -3.13
C VAL A 191 22.59 19.42 -2.46
N SER A 192 22.30 18.90 -1.26
CA SER A 192 22.96 17.72 -0.76
C SER A 192 22.67 16.69 -1.83
N GLU A 193 23.72 16.29 -2.54
CA GLU A 193 23.72 15.12 -3.41
C GLU A 193 23.02 14.05 -2.61
N SER A 194 21.84 13.63 -3.07
CA SER A 194 21.14 12.54 -2.41
C SER A 194 22.12 11.38 -2.45
N ASP A 195 22.59 10.91 -1.28
CA ASP A 195 23.45 9.73 -1.14
C ASP A 195 22.63 8.51 -1.58
N TRP A 196 22.50 8.35 -2.90
CA TRP A 196 21.82 7.24 -3.51
C TRP A 196 22.59 5.98 -3.14
N PRO A 197 21.93 4.95 -2.58
CA PRO A 197 22.61 3.76 -2.12
C PRO A 197 23.45 3.10 -3.23
N GLU A 198 24.48 2.35 -2.82
CA GLU A 198 25.41 1.62 -3.70
C GLU A 198 24.76 1.02 -4.95
N LYS A 199 25.52 1.02 -6.05
CA LYS A 199 25.11 0.44 -7.34
C LYS A 199 24.68 -1.01 -7.15
N PHE A 200 23.39 -1.28 -7.40
CA PHE A 200 22.86 -2.62 -7.60
C PHE A 200 22.06 -2.63 -8.91
N SER A 201 21.80 -3.83 -9.41
CA SER A 201 21.00 -4.04 -10.62
C SER A 201 19.67 -4.71 -10.25
N HIS A 202 18.58 -4.19 -10.79
CA HIS A 202 17.24 -4.72 -10.68
C HIS A 202 16.79 -5.28 -12.02
N GLU A 203 16.93 -6.60 -12.18
CA GLU A 203 16.80 -7.26 -13.49
C GLU A 203 15.37 -7.36 -14.02
N ASP A 204 14.35 -7.22 -13.16
CA ASP A 204 12.95 -7.47 -13.54
C ASP A 204 12.11 -6.20 -13.77
N LEU A 205 12.63 -5.01 -13.44
CA LEU A 205 11.86 -3.76 -13.51
C LEU A 205 11.75 -3.30 -14.98
N LYS A 206 10.53 -3.31 -15.51
CA LYS A 206 10.24 -3.03 -16.94
C LYS A 206 9.53 -1.70 -17.15
N GLU A 207 8.66 -1.33 -16.21
CA GLU A 207 7.82 -0.14 -16.31
C GLU A 207 7.95 0.74 -15.08
N VAL A 208 8.13 2.04 -15.31
CA VAL A 208 8.12 3.06 -14.28
C VAL A 208 7.16 4.18 -14.68
N VAL A 209 6.27 4.56 -13.76
CA VAL A 209 5.44 5.75 -13.89
C VAL A 209 5.78 6.69 -12.75
N ILE A 210 6.12 7.93 -13.05
CA ILE A 210 6.44 8.96 -12.07
C ILE A 210 5.49 10.14 -12.31
N THR A 211 4.58 10.38 -11.37
CA THR A 211 3.70 11.56 -11.39
C THR A 211 4.22 12.60 -10.43
N VAL A 212 4.42 13.83 -10.91
CA VAL A 212 5.24 14.85 -10.23
C VAL A 212 4.66 16.26 -10.36
N ARG A 213 5.17 17.20 -9.56
CA ARG A 213 4.85 18.64 -9.70
C ARG A 213 6.04 19.52 -10.10
N GLY A 214 7.22 18.97 -10.34
CA GLY A 214 8.35 19.65 -11.01
C GLY A 214 9.53 20.02 -10.11
N HIS A 215 9.78 19.27 -9.03
CA HIS A 215 10.95 19.46 -8.15
C HIS A 215 12.18 18.65 -8.65
N SER A 216 13.40 19.18 -8.47
CA SER A 216 14.65 18.55 -8.98
C SER A 216 14.89 17.12 -8.46
N SER A 217 14.54 16.85 -7.19
CA SER A 217 14.64 15.50 -6.61
C SER A 217 13.80 14.45 -7.35
N GLU A 218 12.74 14.87 -8.04
CA GLU A 218 11.87 13.99 -8.81
C GLU A 218 12.51 13.57 -10.14
N ILE A 219 13.45 14.38 -10.67
CA ILE A 219 14.29 14.02 -11.81
C ILE A 219 15.44 13.13 -11.36
N GLU A 220 16.04 13.38 -10.19
CA GLU A 220 17.12 12.54 -9.64
C GLU A 220 16.68 11.07 -9.50
N ILE A 221 15.46 10.81 -9.02
CA ILE A 221 14.95 9.43 -8.92
C ILE A 221 14.77 8.79 -10.29
N ALA A 222 14.35 9.52 -11.32
CA ALA A 222 14.23 9.00 -12.67
C ALA A 222 15.61 8.59 -13.22
N ILE A 223 16.63 9.44 -13.05
CA ILE A 223 18.01 9.15 -13.44
C ILE A 223 18.53 7.92 -12.68
N TYR A 224 18.27 7.84 -11.38
CA TYR A 224 18.64 6.70 -10.56
C TYR A 224 18.03 5.40 -11.07
N LEU A 225 16.71 5.39 -11.33
CA LEU A 225 15.98 4.22 -11.83
C LEU A 225 16.51 3.73 -13.18
N MET A 226 16.81 4.64 -14.12
CA MET A 226 17.42 4.29 -15.40
C MET A 226 18.79 3.60 -15.24
N ARG A 227 19.54 3.95 -14.19
CA ARG A 227 20.88 3.37 -13.95
C ARG A 227 20.82 1.99 -13.31
N VAL A 228 19.83 1.73 -12.47
CA VAL A 228 19.74 0.47 -11.70
C VAL A 228 18.85 -0.59 -12.37
N ALA A 229 18.02 -0.22 -13.35
CA ALA A 229 17.10 -1.15 -14.01
C ALA A 229 17.49 -1.38 -15.48
N PRO A 230 18.39 -2.34 -15.80
CA PRO A 230 18.82 -2.59 -17.17
C PRO A 230 17.70 -3.13 -18.07
N ALA A 231 16.69 -3.79 -17.49
CA ALA A 231 15.53 -4.32 -18.22
C ALA A 231 14.41 -3.29 -18.43
N LEU A 232 14.61 -2.03 -18.04
CA LEU A 232 13.60 -0.99 -18.15
C LEU A 232 13.24 -0.73 -19.61
N GLN A 233 11.96 -0.93 -19.95
CA GLN A 233 11.44 -0.78 -21.31
C GLN A 233 10.70 0.54 -21.47
N LYS A 234 10.10 1.04 -20.39
CA LYS A 234 9.23 2.20 -20.41
C LYS A 234 9.35 3.01 -19.12
N MET A 235 9.62 4.29 -19.26
CA MET A 235 9.51 5.28 -18.18
C MET A 235 8.58 6.40 -18.62
N ILE A 236 7.54 6.67 -17.84
CA ILE A 236 6.61 7.78 -18.07
C ILE A 236 6.78 8.78 -16.92
N ILE A 237 6.95 10.05 -17.26
CA ILE A 237 6.97 11.15 -16.31
C ILE A 237 5.78 12.05 -16.61
N GLU A 238 4.80 12.09 -15.71
CA GLU A 238 3.56 12.86 -15.87
C GLU A 238 3.52 14.05 -14.91
N PRO A 239 3.37 15.29 -15.40
CA PRO A 239 3.28 16.48 -14.54
C PRO A 239 1.88 16.70 -13.94
N THR A 240 0.89 15.89 -14.32
CA THR A 240 -0.50 16.01 -13.87
C THR A 240 -0.81 14.97 -12.81
N ALA A 241 -1.15 15.42 -11.60
CA ALA A 241 -1.58 14.53 -10.53
C ALA A 241 -2.78 13.68 -10.97
N LYS A 242 -2.70 12.34 -10.84
CA LYS A 242 -3.90 11.48 -10.75
C LYS A 242 -4.85 12.13 -9.74
N ILE A 243 -6.07 12.43 -10.13
CA ILE A 243 -7.09 12.92 -9.19
C ILE A 243 -7.51 11.70 -8.36
N CYS A 244 -7.25 11.69 -7.05
CA CYS A 244 -7.87 10.69 -6.18
C CYS A 244 -9.33 11.10 -6.02
N SER A 245 -10.25 10.35 -6.60
CA SER A 245 -11.68 10.45 -6.29
C SER A 245 -11.90 9.90 -4.87
N PHE A 246 -12.47 10.74 -4.00
CA PHE A 246 -12.85 10.42 -2.62
C PHE A 246 -14.07 9.50 -2.57
#